data_AF-A0A2W6TE44-F1
#
_entry.id   AF-A0A2W6TE44-F1
#
_cell.length_a   1.000
_cell.length_b   1.000
_cell.length_c   1.000
_cell.angle_alpha   90.00
_cell.angle_beta   90.00
_cell.angle_gamma   90.00
#
_symmetry.space_group_name_H-M   'P 1'
#
loop_
_entity.id
_entity.type
_entity.pdbx_description
1 polymer ?
#
loop_
_entity_poly.entity_id
_entity_poly.type
_entity_poly.pdbx_seq_one_letter_code
_entity_poly.pdbx_strand_id
1 'polypeptide(L)'
;MKKINKTQVIVISVSTIILLLIVFYYNIDSEQNQKKTTFIIGQIKDTFQILFFIIVGILTFLSYLQAKKTLFTPIKTETFKIQIKAFEDILAFFQNKDESDFKEQFDYDFMVFSNAHFLLKDYVELFFKDKITIKDEYINSLKENIAGMVIDKDYMETVNFSTPNYYEKIETPKKEEITSPAIILNKWKSYKYGMVHFSKKYADETEKIKQLIASPLIPDNIKNKIIEFEELVSINFHIIGPVLTKIAQEFPEKFPNETSIQNFQPSGIWNQYNRKSEHLAPKAKEILTEIRTYLKIDDLVK
;
A
#
# COMPACT_ATOMS: atom_id res chain seq x y z
N MET A 1 12.09 -32.23 4.00
CA MET A 1 12.53 -33.25 4.98
C MET A 1 11.97 -34.60 4.55
N LYS A 2 12.79 -35.50 3.98
CA LYS A 2 12.36 -36.87 3.66
C LYS A 2 11.94 -37.55 4.97
N LYS A 3 10.66 -37.94 5.10
CA LYS A 3 10.19 -38.77 6.22
C LYS A 3 11.02 -40.03 6.21
N ILE A 4 11.90 -40.20 7.20
CA ILE A 4 12.52 -41.49 7.47
C ILE A 4 11.35 -42.43 7.78
N ASN A 5 11.16 -43.42 6.93
CA ASN A 5 9.98 -44.27 6.98
C ASN A 5 10.08 -45.12 8.25
N LYS A 6 9.02 -45.18 9.07
CA LYS A 6 9.02 -45.96 10.34
C LYS A 6 9.49 -47.41 10.10
N THR A 7 9.22 -47.94 8.92
CA THR A 7 9.65 -49.25 8.43
C THR A 7 11.17 -49.41 8.39
N GLN A 8 11.94 -48.38 7.99
CA GLN A 8 13.40 -48.46 7.92
C GLN A 8 14.05 -48.55 9.31
N VAL A 9 13.49 -47.86 10.31
CA VAL A 9 13.97 -47.91 11.70
C VAL A 9 13.71 -49.28 12.33
N ILE A 10 12.56 -49.89 12.04
CA ILE A 10 12.21 -51.23 12.53
C ILE A 10 13.13 -52.28 11.90
N VAL A 11 13.36 -52.22 10.58
CA VAL A 11 14.22 -53.18 9.88
C VAL A 11 15.63 -53.17 10.44
N ILE A 12 16.23 -51.98 10.61
CA ILE A 12 17.60 -51.87 11.15
C ILE A 12 17.68 -52.49 12.56
N SER A 13 16.71 -52.17 13.43
CA SER A 13 16.65 -52.68 14.82
C SER A 13 16.52 -54.20 14.89
N VAL A 14 15.71 -54.79 14.01
CA VAL A 14 15.53 -56.26 13.98
C VAL A 14 16.80 -56.95 13.49
N SER A 15 17.48 -56.41 12.47
CA SER A 15 18.72 -57.00 11.96
C SER A 15 19.88 -56.97 12.98
N THR A 16 19.99 -55.92 13.80
CA THR A 16 21.01 -55.87 14.88
C THR A 16 20.73 -56.88 15.99
N ILE A 17 19.46 -57.08 16.35
CA ILE A 17 19.07 -58.09 17.36
C ILE A 17 19.41 -59.51 16.87
N ILE A 18 19.13 -59.81 15.60
CA ILE A 18 19.44 -61.11 14.99
C ILE A 18 20.96 -61.36 14.98
N LEU A 19 21.76 -60.36 14.62
CA LEU A 19 23.22 -60.48 14.61
C LEU A 19 23.77 -60.78 16.02
N LEU A 20 23.23 -60.11 17.05
CA LEU A 20 23.59 -60.33 18.45
C LEU A 20 23.22 -61.74 18.92
N LEU A 21 22.06 -62.27 18.52
CA LEU A 21 21.64 -63.64 18.82
C LEU A 21 22.53 -64.69 18.13
N ILE A 22 22.96 -64.43 16.90
CA ILE A 22 23.88 -65.32 16.17
C ILE A 22 25.25 -65.35 16.84
N VAL A 23 25.79 -64.20 17.23
CA VAL A 23 27.06 -64.10 17.97
C VAL A 23 26.94 -64.77 19.34
N PHE A 24 25.80 -64.64 20.01
CA PHE A 24 25.54 -65.31 21.29
C PHE A 24 25.48 -66.84 21.12
N TYR A 25 24.78 -67.33 20.09
CA TYR A 25 24.64 -68.75 19.78
C TYR A 25 25.99 -69.41 19.46
N TYR A 26 26.82 -68.76 18.63
CA TYR A 26 28.15 -69.29 18.27
C TYR A 26 29.15 -69.34 19.44
N ASN A 27 28.90 -68.62 20.54
CA ASN A 27 29.80 -68.56 21.68
C ASN A 27 29.47 -69.56 22.81
N ILE A 28 28.38 -70.32 22.69
CA ILE A 28 27.95 -71.30 23.71
C ILE A 28 28.71 -72.65 23.61
N ASP A 29 29.36 -72.95 22.48
CA ASP A 29 30.01 -74.24 22.24
C ASP A 29 31.55 -74.15 22.35
N SER A 30 32.12 -74.18 23.58
CA SER A 30 33.54 -74.49 23.85
C SER A 30 33.90 -74.37 25.34
N GLU A 31 34.24 -75.49 25.96
CA GLU A 31 34.45 -75.71 27.41
C GLU A 31 35.86 -75.32 27.96
N GLN A 32 36.63 -74.45 27.29
CA GLN A 32 37.93 -73.93 27.79
C GLN A 32 37.94 -72.43 28.16
N ASN A 33 36.77 -71.82 28.29
CA ASN A 33 36.59 -70.37 28.16
C ASN A 33 36.23 -69.63 29.45
N GLN A 34 37.07 -69.54 30.49
CA GLN A 34 36.75 -68.65 31.65
C GLN A 34 37.34 -67.23 31.51
N LYS A 35 38.58 -67.12 31.01
CA LYS A 35 39.20 -65.82 30.63
C LYS A 35 38.63 -65.27 29.32
N LYS A 36 38.29 -66.17 28.37
CA LYS A 36 37.70 -65.79 27.08
C LYS A 36 36.26 -65.31 27.24
N THR A 37 35.46 -65.94 28.09
CA THR A 37 34.09 -65.47 28.40
C THR A 37 34.10 -64.11 29.10
N THR A 38 34.96 -63.87 30.08
CA THR A 38 35.05 -62.54 30.73
C THR A 38 35.46 -61.44 29.75
N PHE A 39 36.39 -61.71 28.83
CA PHE A 39 36.75 -60.78 27.77
C PHE A 39 35.59 -60.51 26.78
N ILE A 40 34.89 -61.56 26.34
CA ILE A 40 33.74 -61.44 25.41
C ILE A 40 32.57 -60.71 26.08
N ILE A 41 32.28 -61.01 27.34
CA ILE A 41 31.24 -60.31 28.13
C ILE A 41 31.58 -58.82 28.24
N GLY A 42 32.87 -58.48 28.45
CA GLY A 42 33.33 -57.09 28.44
C GLY A 42 33.07 -56.39 27.10
N GLN A 43 33.45 -57.03 25.98
CA GLN A 43 33.23 -56.48 24.64
C GLN A 43 31.75 -56.28 24.29
N ILE A 44 30.90 -57.24 24.69
CA ILE A 44 29.44 -57.13 24.50
C ILE A 44 28.91 -55.95 25.31
N LYS A 45 29.31 -55.84 26.58
CA LYS A 45 28.90 -54.72 27.44
C LYS A 45 29.27 -53.37 26.84
N ASP A 46 30.52 -53.23 26.40
CA ASP A 46 31.02 -51.97 25.83
C ASP A 46 30.30 -51.62 24.52
N THR A 47 30.04 -52.62 23.67
CA THR A 47 29.26 -52.44 22.43
C THR A 47 27.84 -51.98 22.72
N PHE A 48 27.15 -52.61 23.68
CA PHE A 48 25.80 -52.20 24.10
C PHE A 48 25.80 -50.80 24.70
N GLN A 49 26.83 -50.45 25.47
CA GLN A 49 26.95 -49.13 26.09
C GLN A 49 27.15 -48.04 25.03
N ILE A 50 28.00 -48.28 24.02
CA ILE A 50 28.18 -47.36 22.87
C ILE A 50 26.86 -47.21 22.10
N LEU A 51 26.18 -48.32 21.78
CA LEU A 51 24.91 -48.30 21.05
C LEU A 51 23.83 -47.54 21.83
N PHE A 52 23.76 -47.77 23.14
CA PHE A 52 22.85 -47.07 24.04
C PHE A 52 23.08 -45.55 23.99
N PHE A 53 24.34 -45.10 24.11
CA PHE A 53 24.64 -43.66 24.05
C PHE A 53 24.35 -43.04 22.67
N ILE A 54 24.53 -43.77 21.58
CA ILE A 54 24.14 -43.31 20.24
C ILE A 54 22.61 -43.13 20.15
N ILE A 55 21.85 -44.12 20.62
CA ILE A 55 20.37 -44.05 20.61
C ILE A 55 19.89 -42.90 21.48
N VAL A 56 20.43 -42.77 22.70
CA VAL A 56 20.11 -41.65 23.61
C VAL A 56 20.46 -40.32 22.95
N GLY A 57 21.63 -40.19 22.32
CA GLY A 57 22.04 -38.98 21.61
C GLY A 57 21.07 -38.61 20.48
N ILE A 58 20.63 -39.58 19.68
CA ILE A 58 19.63 -39.36 18.61
C ILE A 58 18.28 -38.95 19.20
N LEU A 59 17.81 -39.63 20.24
CA LEU A 59 16.54 -39.31 20.91
C LEU A 59 16.57 -37.90 21.51
N THR A 60 17.66 -37.53 22.17
CA THR A 60 17.87 -36.18 22.71
C THR A 60 17.87 -35.13 21.61
N PHE A 61 18.55 -35.38 20.49
CA PHE A 61 18.58 -34.46 19.35
C PHE A 61 17.20 -34.28 18.70
N LEU A 62 16.45 -35.37 18.48
CA LEU A 62 15.09 -35.32 17.95
C LEU A 62 14.13 -34.62 18.91
N SER A 63 14.25 -34.88 20.21
CA SER A 63 13.47 -34.21 21.26
C SER A 63 13.74 -32.72 21.28
N TYR A 64 15.00 -32.30 21.15
CA TYR A 64 15.38 -30.90 21.02
C TYR A 64 14.76 -30.25 19.78
N LEU A 65 14.83 -30.91 18.61
CA LEU A 65 14.22 -30.39 17.38
C LEU A 65 12.70 -30.25 17.50
N GLN A 66 12.04 -31.19 18.16
CA GLN A 66 10.60 -31.16 18.39
C GLN A 66 10.21 -30.06 19.38
N ALA A 67 10.91 -29.96 20.51
CA ALA A 67 10.72 -28.89 21.49
C ALA A 67 10.92 -27.50 20.85
N LYS A 68 11.97 -27.33 20.03
CA LYS A 68 12.20 -26.11 19.27
C LYS A 68 11.02 -25.77 18.36
N LYS A 69 10.49 -26.74 17.61
CA LYS A 69 9.30 -26.53 16.77
C LYS A 69 8.10 -26.10 17.60
N THR A 70 7.79 -26.80 18.69
CA THR A 70 6.66 -26.51 19.57
C THR A 70 6.77 -25.14 20.24
N LEU A 71 7.96 -24.74 20.70
CA LEU A 71 8.21 -23.43 21.31
C LEU A 71 7.94 -22.27 20.34
N PHE A 72 8.23 -22.45 19.06
CA PHE A 72 7.99 -21.42 18.03
C PHE A 72 6.59 -21.49 17.40
N THR A 73 5.81 -22.54 17.65
CA THR A 73 4.44 -22.62 17.13
C THR A 73 3.56 -21.47 17.64
N PRO A 74 3.52 -21.13 18.95
CA PRO A 74 2.73 -20.00 19.45
C PRO A 74 3.12 -18.67 18.80
N ILE A 75 4.42 -18.38 18.67
CA ILE A 75 4.92 -17.15 18.06
C ILE A 75 4.48 -17.05 16.59
N LYS A 76 4.57 -18.16 15.84
CA LYS A 76 4.10 -18.21 14.45
C LYS A 76 2.60 -17.98 14.35
N THR A 77 1.82 -18.56 15.26
CA THR A 77 0.36 -18.40 15.28
C THR A 77 -0.02 -16.95 15.61
N GLU A 78 0.62 -16.31 16.57
CA GLU A 78 0.37 -14.89 16.88
C GLU A 78 0.79 -13.98 15.72
N THR A 79 1.96 -14.20 15.13
CA THR A 79 2.40 -13.44 13.95
C THR A 79 1.40 -13.58 12.80
N PHE A 80 0.93 -14.80 12.56
CA PHE A 80 -0.08 -15.08 11.53
C PHE A 80 -1.40 -14.36 11.82
N LYS A 81 -1.89 -14.34 13.08
CA LYS A 81 -3.10 -13.57 13.45
C LYS A 81 -2.94 -12.07 13.16
N ILE A 82 -1.78 -11.49 13.49
CA ILE A 82 -1.54 -10.06 13.23
C ILE A 82 -1.44 -9.81 11.72
N GLN A 83 -0.87 -10.73 10.94
CA GLN A 83 -0.89 -10.67 9.47
C GLN A 83 -2.32 -10.72 8.90
N ILE A 84 -3.17 -11.62 9.41
CA ILE A 84 -4.58 -11.70 9.01
C ILE A 84 -5.30 -10.38 9.28
N LYS A 85 -5.08 -9.77 10.45
CA LYS A 85 -5.64 -8.45 10.76
C LYS A 85 -5.19 -7.38 9.78
N ALA A 86 -3.90 -7.35 9.41
CA ALA A 86 -3.41 -6.44 8.39
C ALA A 86 -4.09 -6.67 7.02
N PHE A 87 -4.37 -7.93 6.65
CA PHE A 87 -5.14 -8.22 5.45
C PHE A 87 -6.61 -7.81 5.56
N GLU A 88 -7.23 -7.92 6.74
CA GLU A 88 -8.60 -7.43 6.98
C GLU A 88 -8.69 -5.92 6.72
N ASP A 89 -7.70 -5.14 7.17
CA ASP A 89 -7.66 -3.69 6.93
C ASP A 89 -7.55 -3.36 5.42
N ILE A 90 -6.73 -4.11 4.68
CA ILE A 90 -6.61 -3.96 3.22
C ILE A 90 -7.91 -4.36 2.53
N LEU A 91 -8.50 -5.50 2.91
CA LEU A 91 -9.76 -5.97 2.34
C LEU A 91 -10.88 -4.96 2.61
N ALA A 92 -10.99 -4.42 3.82
CA ALA A 92 -11.96 -3.38 4.14
C ALA A 92 -11.79 -2.12 3.28
N PHE A 93 -10.54 -1.79 2.90
CA PHE A 93 -10.27 -0.66 2.03
C PHE A 93 -10.68 -0.91 0.56
N PHE A 94 -10.45 -2.11 0.00
CA PHE A 94 -10.61 -2.35 -1.43
C PHE A 94 -11.83 -3.19 -1.83
N GLN A 95 -12.38 -3.98 -0.92
CA GLN A 95 -13.43 -4.95 -1.24
C GLN A 95 -14.78 -4.27 -1.51
N ASN A 96 -15.54 -4.84 -2.45
CA ASN A 96 -16.89 -4.40 -2.83
C ASN A 96 -16.98 -2.94 -3.33
N LYS A 97 -15.88 -2.39 -3.85
CA LYS A 97 -15.84 -1.05 -4.44
C LYS A 97 -15.72 -1.09 -5.95
N ASP A 98 -16.54 -0.31 -6.62
CA ASP A 98 -16.42 -0.01 -8.03
C ASP A 98 -15.73 1.34 -8.29
N GLU A 99 -15.72 1.77 -9.55
CA GLU A 99 -15.08 3.02 -9.95
C GLU A 99 -15.76 4.26 -9.33
N SER A 100 -17.08 4.22 -9.18
CA SER A 100 -17.86 5.32 -8.59
C SER A 100 -17.57 5.42 -7.10
N ASP A 101 -17.51 4.27 -6.41
CA ASP A 101 -17.18 4.20 -4.99
C ASP A 101 -15.80 4.80 -4.69
N PHE A 102 -14.79 4.48 -5.52
CA PHE A 102 -13.47 5.09 -5.35
C PHE A 102 -13.47 6.59 -5.64
N LYS A 103 -14.24 7.04 -6.65
CA LYS A 103 -14.35 8.47 -6.94
C LYS A 103 -14.98 9.26 -5.80
N GLU A 104 -16.01 8.69 -5.19
CA GLU A 104 -16.63 9.24 -3.99
C GLU A 104 -15.69 9.18 -2.79
N GLN A 105 -15.00 8.05 -2.58
CA GLN A 105 -14.07 7.85 -1.48
C GLN A 105 -12.96 8.91 -1.51
N PHE A 106 -12.33 9.15 -2.66
CA PHE A 106 -11.30 10.18 -2.82
C PHE A 106 -11.85 11.59 -3.07
N ASP A 107 -13.17 11.76 -3.10
CA ASP A 107 -13.83 13.06 -3.17
C ASP A 107 -13.47 13.90 -4.42
N TYR A 108 -13.23 13.23 -5.55
CA TYR A 108 -12.83 13.92 -6.79
C TYR A 108 -13.91 14.87 -7.29
N ASP A 109 -15.19 14.54 -7.08
CA ASP A 109 -16.31 15.41 -7.44
C ASP A 109 -16.18 16.78 -6.75
N PHE A 110 -15.99 16.78 -5.43
CA PHE A 110 -15.82 18.01 -4.67
C PHE A 110 -14.53 18.75 -5.06
N MET A 111 -13.42 18.04 -5.25
CA MET A 111 -12.15 18.68 -5.64
C MET A 111 -12.25 19.36 -7.00
N VAL A 112 -12.84 18.70 -8.01
CA VAL A 112 -13.07 19.32 -9.33
C VAL A 112 -14.03 20.51 -9.21
N PHE A 113 -15.12 20.33 -8.47
CA PHE A 113 -16.15 21.36 -8.28
C PHE A 113 -15.62 22.61 -7.57
N SER A 114 -14.92 22.45 -6.46
CA SER A 114 -14.39 23.56 -5.66
C SER A 114 -13.32 24.34 -6.42
N ASN A 115 -12.36 23.66 -7.04
CA ASN A 115 -11.33 24.31 -7.86
C ASN A 115 -11.92 25.01 -9.09
N ALA A 116 -12.98 24.48 -9.69
CA ALA A 116 -13.71 25.17 -10.76
C ALA A 116 -14.33 26.50 -10.29
N HIS A 117 -14.85 26.56 -9.07
CA HIS A 117 -15.38 27.80 -8.49
C HIS A 117 -14.30 28.79 -8.10
N PHE A 118 -13.12 28.32 -7.66
CA PHE A 118 -11.97 29.22 -7.45
C PHE A 118 -11.49 29.81 -8.78
N LEU A 119 -11.38 29.01 -9.83
CA LEU A 119 -11.10 29.52 -11.17
C LEU A 119 -12.15 30.54 -11.63
N LEU A 120 -13.44 30.28 -11.39
CA LEU A 120 -14.50 31.22 -11.74
C LEU A 120 -14.36 32.53 -10.95
N LYS A 121 -14.00 32.46 -9.67
CA LYS A 121 -13.73 33.64 -8.84
C LYS A 121 -12.59 34.47 -9.40
N ASP A 122 -11.46 33.84 -9.72
CA ASP A 122 -10.32 34.52 -10.33
C ASP A 122 -10.71 35.24 -11.64
N TYR A 123 -11.53 34.59 -12.46
CA TYR A 123 -12.00 35.16 -13.72
C TYR A 123 -12.95 36.36 -13.51
N VAL A 124 -13.92 36.22 -12.59
CA VAL A 124 -14.87 37.29 -12.26
C VAL A 124 -14.16 38.49 -11.65
N GLU A 125 -13.22 38.26 -10.72
CA GLU A 125 -12.44 39.34 -10.11
C GLU A 125 -11.57 40.10 -11.12
N LEU A 126 -11.13 39.43 -12.19
CA LEU A 126 -10.29 40.05 -13.21
C LEU A 126 -11.09 40.83 -14.28
N PHE A 127 -12.22 40.28 -14.74
CA PHE A 127 -12.97 40.84 -15.88
C PHE A 127 -14.31 41.50 -15.51
N PHE A 128 -14.88 41.16 -14.35
CA PHE A 128 -16.25 41.52 -13.96
C PHE A 128 -16.37 42.05 -12.53
N LYS A 129 -15.26 42.51 -11.93
CA LYS A 129 -15.18 42.95 -10.53
C LYS A 129 -16.30 43.89 -10.09
N ASP A 130 -16.66 44.85 -10.96
CA ASP A 130 -17.66 45.89 -10.67
C ASP A 130 -19.10 45.47 -11.04
N LYS A 131 -19.27 44.26 -11.59
CA LYS A 131 -20.52 43.80 -12.22
C LYS A 131 -21.09 42.55 -11.55
N ILE A 132 -20.21 41.64 -11.11
CA ILE A 132 -20.58 40.36 -10.53
C ILE A 132 -19.85 40.22 -9.20
N THR A 133 -20.60 40.05 -8.12
CA THR A 133 -20.05 39.69 -6.81
C THR A 133 -20.36 38.23 -6.54
N ILE A 134 -19.32 37.39 -6.48
CA ILE A 134 -19.46 36.04 -5.93
C ILE A 134 -19.56 36.18 -4.42
N LYS A 135 -20.60 35.61 -3.81
CA LYS A 135 -20.80 35.65 -2.35
C LYS A 135 -19.61 34.99 -1.65
N ASP A 136 -18.86 35.76 -0.86
CA ASP A 136 -17.71 35.23 -0.13
C ASP A 136 -18.08 34.11 0.84
N GLU A 137 -19.29 34.14 1.41
CA GLU A 137 -19.83 33.05 2.24
C GLU A 137 -19.80 31.70 1.51
N TYR A 138 -20.15 31.67 0.22
CA TYR A 138 -20.15 30.45 -0.58
C TYR A 138 -18.72 29.94 -0.84
N ILE A 139 -17.79 30.85 -1.14
CA ILE A 139 -16.39 30.47 -1.36
C ILE A 139 -15.75 29.99 -0.04
N ASN A 140 -16.12 30.61 1.08
CA ASN A 140 -15.65 30.21 2.40
C ASN A 140 -16.22 28.85 2.82
N SER A 141 -17.47 28.53 2.50
CA SER A 141 -18.04 27.21 2.79
C SER A 141 -17.34 26.08 2.01
N LEU A 142 -16.87 26.35 0.78
CA LEU A 142 -16.00 25.41 0.06
C LEU A 142 -14.66 25.22 0.78
N LYS A 143 -14.06 26.29 1.30
CA LYS A 143 -12.78 26.22 2.03
C LYS A 143 -12.85 25.41 3.31
N GLU A 144 -14.00 25.31 3.96
CA GLU A 144 -14.16 24.51 5.19
C GLU A 144 -13.83 23.03 4.99
N ASN A 145 -14.01 22.50 3.78
CA ASN A 145 -13.74 21.09 3.45
C ASN A 145 -12.37 20.86 2.79
N ILE A 146 -11.58 21.90 2.63
CA ILE A 146 -10.22 21.81 2.06
C ILE A 146 -9.23 21.49 3.17
N ALA A 147 -8.33 20.53 2.90
CA ALA A 147 -7.21 20.23 3.80
C ALA A 147 -5.93 20.97 3.39
N GLY A 148 -5.73 21.20 2.09
CA GLY A 148 -4.55 21.88 1.59
C GLY A 148 -4.59 22.08 0.09
N MET A 149 -3.44 22.43 -0.48
CA MET A 149 -3.27 22.63 -1.92
C MET A 149 -1.92 22.10 -2.38
N VAL A 150 -1.87 21.64 -3.63
CA VAL A 150 -0.64 21.36 -4.36
C VAL A 150 -0.43 22.48 -5.37
N ILE A 151 0.78 23.04 -5.37
CA ILE A 151 1.15 24.14 -6.25
C ILE A 151 2.10 23.61 -7.32
N ASP A 152 1.73 23.84 -8.59
CA ASP A 152 2.59 23.56 -9.73
C ASP A 152 3.85 24.44 -9.68
N LYS A 153 5.00 23.84 -9.97
CA LYS A 153 6.30 24.49 -9.89
C LYS A 153 6.40 25.70 -10.83
N ASP A 154 6.03 25.54 -12.09
CA ASP A 154 6.10 26.64 -13.07
C ASP A 154 5.16 27.77 -12.65
N TYR A 155 3.99 27.43 -12.10
CA TYR A 155 3.08 28.42 -11.56
C TYR A 155 3.72 29.19 -10.39
N MET A 156 4.38 28.52 -9.43
CA MET A 156 5.09 29.21 -8.35
C MET A 156 6.09 30.25 -8.84
N GLU A 157 6.85 29.92 -9.90
CA GLU A 157 7.81 30.82 -10.52
C GLU A 157 7.13 32.04 -11.14
N THR A 158 5.92 31.89 -11.70
CA THR A 158 5.16 33.02 -12.30
C THR A 158 4.52 33.96 -11.27
N VAL A 159 4.14 33.47 -10.09
CA VAL A 159 3.46 34.30 -9.07
C VAL A 159 4.46 35.04 -8.18
N ASN A 160 5.77 34.85 -8.38
CA ASN A 160 6.83 35.35 -7.50
C ASN A 160 6.54 35.00 -6.04
N PHE A 161 6.38 33.71 -5.75
CA PHE A 161 6.39 33.26 -4.35
C PHE A 161 7.74 33.62 -3.73
N SER A 162 7.77 34.70 -2.95
CA SER A 162 8.91 35.02 -2.12
C SER A 162 8.98 33.97 -1.01
N THR A 163 10.15 33.39 -0.80
CA THR A 163 10.51 32.73 0.45
C THR A 163 11.11 33.80 1.34
N PRO A 164 10.32 34.54 2.15
CA PRO A 164 10.90 35.50 3.07
C PRO A 164 11.87 34.78 4.00
N ASN A 165 13.10 35.27 4.10
CA ASN A 165 13.87 35.05 5.31
C ASN A 165 13.06 35.65 6.48
N TYR A 166 13.05 34.98 7.64
CA TYR A 166 12.18 35.33 8.77
C TYR A 166 12.31 36.78 9.29
N TYR A 167 13.33 37.52 8.83
CA TYR A 167 13.69 38.88 9.20
C TYR A 167 13.65 39.86 8.02
N GLU A 168 13.39 39.41 6.79
CA GLU A 168 13.32 40.28 5.63
C GLU A 168 11.91 40.81 5.44
N LYS A 169 11.78 42.15 5.49
CA LYS A 169 10.59 42.83 5.00
C LYS A 169 10.57 42.64 3.48
N ILE A 170 9.67 41.79 2.99
CA ILE A 170 9.42 41.69 1.55
C ILE A 170 8.86 43.04 1.12
N GLU A 171 9.64 43.82 0.37
CA GLU A 171 9.06 44.87 -0.46
C GLU A 171 8.20 44.17 -1.50
N THR A 172 6.88 44.18 -1.33
CA THR A 172 5.97 43.70 -2.37
C THR A 172 6.25 44.55 -3.60
N PRO A 173 6.79 44.01 -4.70
CA PRO A 173 7.00 44.80 -5.89
C PRO A 173 5.64 45.39 -6.25
N LYS A 174 5.56 46.72 -6.38
CA LYS A 174 4.35 47.39 -6.85
C LYS A 174 4.01 46.77 -8.20
N LYS A 175 3.04 45.86 -8.22
CA LYS A 175 2.52 45.32 -9.47
C LYS A 175 1.95 46.51 -10.21
N GLU A 176 2.56 46.87 -11.33
CA GLU A 176 1.95 47.84 -12.25
C GLU A 176 0.56 47.32 -12.58
N GLU A 177 -0.45 48.11 -12.25
CA GLU A 177 -1.84 47.73 -12.45
C GLU A 177 -2.10 47.83 -13.95
N ILE A 178 -2.02 46.68 -14.64
CA ILE A 178 -2.28 46.61 -16.08
C ILE A 178 -3.77 46.86 -16.27
N THR A 179 -4.13 48.05 -16.74
CA THR A 179 -5.53 48.47 -16.95
C THR A 179 -6.06 48.19 -18.36
N SER A 180 -5.18 47.88 -19.33
CA SER A 180 -5.59 47.64 -20.72
C SER A 180 -6.31 46.29 -20.88
N PRO A 181 -7.59 46.26 -21.30
CA PRO A 181 -8.36 45.02 -21.45
C PRO A 181 -7.71 44.01 -22.41
N ALA A 182 -7.04 44.48 -23.46
CA ALA A 182 -6.37 43.62 -24.44
C ALA A 182 -5.16 42.88 -23.83
N ILE A 183 -4.41 43.55 -22.95
CA ILE A 183 -3.26 42.95 -22.26
C ILE A 183 -3.73 41.95 -21.21
N ILE A 184 -4.78 42.29 -20.45
CA ILE A 184 -5.42 41.39 -19.47
C ILE A 184 -5.92 40.12 -20.18
N LEU A 185 -6.63 40.27 -21.30
CA LEU A 185 -7.12 39.15 -22.09
C LEU A 185 -5.98 38.27 -22.62
N ASN A 186 -4.92 38.87 -23.16
CA ASN A 186 -3.77 38.12 -23.66
C ASN A 186 -3.08 37.31 -22.56
N LYS A 187 -2.91 37.92 -21.37
CA LYS A 187 -2.35 37.25 -20.19
C LYS A 187 -3.24 36.09 -19.74
N TRP A 188 -4.56 36.26 -19.78
CA TRP A 188 -5.51 35.20 -19.44
C TRP A 188 -5.50 34.05 -20.45
N LYS A 189 -5.32 34.32 -21.75
CA LYS A 189 -5.16 33.27 -22.76
C LYS A 189 -3.93 32.38 -22.52
N SER A 190 -2.91 32.91 -21.85
CA SER A 190 -1.75 32.15 -21.36
C SER A 190 -1.88 31.70 -19.90
N TYR A 191 -3.05 31.82 -19.27
CA TYR A 191 -3.25 31.47 -17.87
C TYR A 191 -2.97 29.98 -17.63
N LYS A 192 -2.27 29.69 -16.52
CA LYS A 192 -2.02 28.35 -16.00
C LYS A 192 -2.68 28.25 -14.64
N TYR A 193 -3.61 27.30 -14.49
CA TYR A 193 -4.23 27.02 -13.19
C TYR A 193 -3.26 26.14 -12.38
N GLY A 194 -2.52 26.76 -11.46
CA GLY A 194 -1.42 26.10 -10.77
C GLY A 194 -1.63 25.82 -9.28
N MET A 195 -2.78 26.17 -8.70
CA MET A 195 -3.11 25.81 -7.31
C MET A 195 -4.30 24.86 -7.26
N VAL A 196 -4.03 23.57 -7.08
CA VAL A 196 -5.09 22.56 -6.97
C VAL A 196 -5.32 22.24 -5.50
N HIS A 197 -6.50 22.59 -5.01
CA HIS A 197 -6.92 22.30 -3.64
C HIS A 197 -7.41 20.86 -3.53
N PHE A 198 -7.09 20.19 -2.42
CA PHE A 198 -7.59 18.86 -2.10
C PHE A 198 -8.42 18.86 -0.83
N SER A 199 -9.39 17.95 -0.75
CA SER A 199 -10.32 17.89 0.36
C SER A 199 -9.74 17.17 1.58
N LYS A 200 -10.38 17.38 2.73
CA LYS A 200 -10.08 16.61 3.96
C LYS A 200 -10.27 15.12 3.74
N LYS A 201 -11.33 14.72 3.04
CA LYS A 201 -11.60 13.31 2.73
C LYS A 201 -10.48 12.71 1.88
N TYR A 202 -10.00 13.41 0.85
CA TYR A 202 -8.84 12.97 0.07
C TYR A 202 -7.58 12.80 0.94
N ALA A 203 -7.30 13.76 1.82
CA ALA A 203 -6.15 13.68 2.73
C ALA A 203 -6.25 12.48 3.68
N ASP A 204 -7.43 12.25 4.26
CA ASP A 204 -7.66 11.13 5.18
C ASP A 204 -7.53 9.78 4.47
N GLU A 205 -8.06 9.64 3.25
CA GLU A 205 -8.00 8.39 2.49
C GLU A 205 -6.60 8.07 1.95
N THR A 206 -5.84 9.09 1.53
CA THR A 206 -4.43 8.90 1.15
C THR A 206 -3.55 8.54 2.35
N GLU A 207 -3.83 9.08 3.53
CA GLU A 207 -3.15 8.69 4.77
C GLU A 207 -3.45 7.24 5.15
N LYS A 208 -4.70 6.77 4.99
CA LYS A 208 -5.05 5.35 5.18
C LYS A 208 -4.22 4.45 4.26
N ILE A 209 -4.05 4.81 2.98
CA ILE A 209 -3.21 4.02 2.07
C ILE A 209 -1.76 3.99 2.54
N LYS A 210 -1.20 5.12 2.97
CA LYS A 210 0.18 5.18 3.50
C LYS A 210 0.36 4.29 4.72
N GLN A 211 -0.63 4.24 5.61
CA GLN A 211 -0.63 3.34 6.76
C GLN A 211 -0.63 1.87 6.34
N LEU A 212 -1.40 1.49 5.31
CA LEU A 212 -1.36 0.14 4.74
C LEU A 212 0.04 -0.16 4.18
N ILE A 213 0.62 0.74 3.36
CA ILE A 213 1.96 0.57 2.76
C ILE A 213 3.05 0.44 3.84
N ALA A 214 2.95 1.20 4.92
CA ALA A 214 3.92 1.20 6.01
C ALA A 214 3.93 -0.10 6.85
N SER A 215 2.93 -0.98 6.68
CA SER A 215 2.84 -2.21 7.46
C SER A 215 4.00 -3.18 7.13
N PRO A 216 4.77 -3.63 8.13
CA PRO A 216 5.82 -4.63 7.95
C PRO A 216 5.27 -6.06 7.82
N LEU A 217 3.95 -6.24 7.99
CA LEU A 217 3.28 -7.53 8.01
C LEU A 217 2.78 -7.95 6.63
N ILE A 218 2.79 -7.02 5.68
CA ILE A 218 2.33 -7.24 4.32
C ILE A 218 3.52 -7.65 3.44
N PRO A 219 3.39 -8.74 2.66
CA PRO A 219 4.35 -9.12 1.63
C PRO A 219 4.64 -8.01 0.61
N ASP A 220 5.89 -7.92 0.14
CA ASP A 220 6.32 -6.84 -0.77
C ASP A 220 5.56 -6.81 -2.10
N ASN A 221 5.16 -7.97 -2.64
CA ASN A 221 4.33 -8.05 -3.85
C ASN A 221 2.98 -7.33 -3.68
N ILE A 222 2.32 -7.50 -2.54
CA ILE A 222 1.04 -6.83 -2.24
C ILE A 222 1.28 -5.35 -1.96
N LYS A 223 2.34 -5.03 -1.21
CA LYS A 223 2.73 -3.64 -0.93
C LYS A 223 2.99 -2.84 -2.20
N ASN A 224 3.74 -3.40 -3.16
CA ASN A 224 3.99 -2.77 -4.44
C ASN A 224 2.70 -2.51 -5.22
N LYS A 225 1.71 -3.41 -5.14
CA LYS A 225 0.40 -3.20 -5.77
C LYS A 225 -0.41 -2.08 -5.11
N ILE A 226 -0.29 -1.90 -3.79
CA ILE A 226 -0.89 -0.77 -3.09
C ILE A 226 -0.19 0.54 -3.46
N ILE A 227 1.14 0.54 -3.63
CA ILE A 227 1.91 1.70 -4.11
C ILE A 227 1.46 2.09 -5.52
N GLU A 228 1.36 1.13 -6.46
CA GLU A 228 0.83 1.39 -7.81
C GLU A 228 -0.57 2.02 -7.78
N PHE A 229 -1.41 1.62 -6.82
CA PHE A 229 -2.74 2.21 -6.64
C PHE A 229 -2.67 3.65 -6.07
N GLU A 230 -1.78 3.91 -5.11
CA GLU A 230 -1.56 5.26 -4.56
C GLU A 230 -1.03 6.24 -5.61
N GLU A 231 -0.09 5.78 -6.45
CA GLU A 231 0.40 6.54 -7.59
C GLU A 231 -0.74 6.89 -8.55
N LEU A 232 -1.65 5.96 -8.82
CA LEU A 232 -2.80 6.20 -9.69
C LEU A 232 -3.80 7.21 -9.10
N VAL A 233 -4.04 7.15 -7.78
CA VAL A 233 -4.82 8.15 -7.04
C VAL A 233 -4.17 9.54 -7.19
N SER A 234 -2.86 9.61 -7.02
CA SER A 234 -2.10 10.85 -7.20
C SER A 234 -2.19 11.37 -8.64
N ILE A 235 -2.02 10.51 -9.65
CA ILE A 235 -2.16 10.88 -11.08
C ILE A 235 -3.53 11.50 -11.33
N ASN A 236 -4.59 10.84 -10.86
CA ASN A 236 -5.96 11.34 -11.00
C ASN A 236 -6.15 12.72 -10.36
N PHE A 237 -5.64 12.93 -9.16
CA PHE A 237 -5.65 14.26 -8.54
C PHE A 237 -4.91 15.31 -9.40
N HIS A 238 -3.72 15.00 -9.92
CA HIS A 238 -2.92 15.93 -10.71
C HIS A 238 -3.55 16.30 -12.06
N ILE A 239 -4.48 15.49 -12.60
CA ILE A 239 -5.20 15.80 -13.85
C ILE A 239 -6.12 17.03 -13.72
N ILE A 240 -6.56 17.38 -12.50
CA ILE A 240 -7.45 18.52 -12.25
C ILE A 240 -6.83 19.83 -12.76
N GLY A 241 -5.55 20.09 -12.46
CA GLY A 241 -4.85 21.33 -12.85
C GLY A 241 -4.79 21.56 -14.37
N PRO A 242 -4.31 20.59 -15.17
CA PRO A 242 -4.32 20.67 -16.63
C PRO A 242 -5.71 20.77 -17.24
N VAL A 243 -6.73 20.13 -16.66
CA VAL A 243 -8.13 20.27 -17.10
C VAL A 243 -8.60 21.70 -16.88
N LEU A 244 -8.42 22.26 -15.68
CA LEU A 244 -8.82 23.62 -15.35
C LEU A 244 -8.03 24.67 -16.13
N THR A 245 -6.75 24.44 -16.39
CA THR A 245 -5.93 25.32 -17.25
C THR A 245 -6.53 25.45 -18.63
N LYS A 246 -6.86 24.32 -19.28
CA LYS A 246 -7.48 24.34 -20.60
C LYS A 246 -8.83 25.06 -20.58
N ILE A 247 -9.65 24.77 -19.57
CA ILE A 247 -10.97 25.40 -19.41
C ILE A 247 -10.85 26.91 -19.16
N ALA A 248 -9.89 27.35 -18.35
CA ALA A 248 -9.62 28.76 -18.08
C ALA A 248 -9.33 29.53 -19.37
N GLN A 249 -8.49 28.97 -20.24
CA GLN A 249 -8.13 29.61 -21.51
C GLN A 249 -9.32 29.77 -22.47
N GLU A 250 -10.33 28.91 -22.35
CA GLU A 250 -11.59 28.98 -23.12
C GLU A 250 -12.62 29.94 -22.51
N PHE A 251 -12.43 30.43 -21.27
CA PHE A 251 -13.41 31.28 -20.57
C PHE A 251 -13.75 32.58 -21.30
N PRO A 252 -12.78 33.37 -21.84
CA PRO A 252 -13.13 34.61 -22.52
C PRO A 252 -14.04 34.43 -23.73
N GLU A 253 -13.95 33.28 -24.40
CA GLU A 253 -14.74 32.97 -25.59
C GLU A 253 -16.11 32.39 -25.22
N LYS A 254 -16.18 31.54 -24.20
CA LYS A 254 -17.42 30.88 -23.75
C LYS A 254 -18.25 31.72 -22.78
N PHE A 255 -17.59 32.57 -22.01
CA PHE A 255 -18.17 33.41 -20.97
C PHE A 255 -17.77 34.89 -21.14
N PRO A 256 -18.10 35.54 -22.29
CA PRO A 256 -17.68 36.90 -22.58
C PRO A 256 -18.45 37.98 -21.81
N ASN A 257 -19.56 37.64 -21.14
CA ASN A 257 -20.43 38.62 -20.47
C ASN A 257 -21.12 38.05 -19.20
N GLU A 258 -21.78 38.93 -18.46
CA GLU A 258 -22.44 38.61 -17.19
C GLU A 258 -23.49 37.50 -17.32
N THR A 259 -24.32 37.57 -18.37
CA THR A 259 -25.36 36.57 -18.62
C THR A 259 -24.77 35.20 -18.88
N SER A 260 -23.66 35.11 -19.62
CA SER A 260 -22.98 33.84 -19.86
C SER A 260 -22.37 33.26 -18.58
N ILE A 261 -21.78 34.09 -17.71
CA ILE A 261 -21.21 33.66 -16.43
C ILE A 261 -22.28 33.10 -15.48
N GLN A 262 -23.47 33.70 -15.45
CA GLN A 262 -24.59 33.19 -14.64
C GLN A 262 -25.04 31.78 -15.05
N ASN A 263 -24.76 31.38 -16.30
CA ASN A 263 -25.04 30.05 -16.83
C ASN A 263 -23.85 29.07 -16.68
N PHE A 264 -22.80 29.44 -15.94
CA PHE A 264 -21.67 28.56 -15.67
C PHE A 264 -22.13 27.29 -14.96
N GLN A 265 -21.75 26.13 -15.51
CA GLN A 265 -22.07 24.82 -14.97
C GLN A 265 -20.79 23.99 -14.86
N PRO A 266 -20.35 23.61 -13.65
CA PRO A 266 -19.09 22.86 -13.45
C PRO A 266 -19.17 21.41 -13.95
N SER A 267 -20.37 20.89 -14.25
CA SER A 267 -20.57 19.53 -14.79
C SER A 267 -19.80 19.27 -16.09
N GLY A 268 -19.61 20.30 -16.93
CA GLY A 268 -18.77 20.20 -18.12
C GLY A 268 -17.30 19.93 -17.81
N ILE A 269 -16.80 20.48 -16.70
CA ILE A 269 -15.42 20.27 -16.23
C ILE A 269 -15.26 18.86 -15.69
N TRP A 270 -16.25 18.37 -14.93
CA TRP A 270 -16.29 16.97 -14.48
C TRP A 270 -16.21 15.97 -15.64
N ASN A 271 -16.94 16.24 -16.73
CA ASN A 271 -16.87 15.40 -17.93
C ASN A 271 -15.48 15.41 -18.60
N GLN A 272 -14.79 16.56 -18.61
CA GLN A 272 -13.43 16.64 -19.16
C GLN A 272 -12.42 15.92 -18.27
N TYR A 273 -12.59 16.02 -16.95
CA TYR A 273 -11.82 15.27 -15.96
C TYR A 273 -11.99 13.76 -16.17
N ASN A 274 -13.24 13.26 -16.19
CA ASN A 274 -13.54 11.84 -16.35
C ASN A 274 -12.99 11.21 -17.62
N ARG A 275 -12.86 11.98 -18.71
CA ARG A 275 -12.27 11.50 -19.97
C ARG A 275 -10.76 11.29 -19.90
N LYS A 276 -10.10 11.91 -18.93
CA LYS A 276 -8.65 11.86 -18.74
C LYS A 276 -8.24 11.03 -17.53
N SER A 277 -9.08 10.98 -16.50
CA SER A 277 -8.85 10.18 -15.30
C SER A 277 -8.71 8.71 -15.65
N GLU A 278 -7.77 8.04 -14.99
CA GLU A 278 -7.56 6.60 -15.11
C GLU A 278 -8.45 5.83 -14.13
N HIS A 279 -8.81 4.59 -14.48
CA HIS A 279 -9.69 3.76 -13.67
C HIS A 279 -8.96 3.13 -12.49
N LEU A 280 -9.47 3.36 -11.27
CA LEU A 280 -8.93 2.82 -10.02
C LEU A 280 -9.36 1.36 -9.77
N ALA A 281 -10.59 1.01 -10.16
CA ALA A 281 -11.16 -0.30 -9.86
C ALA A 281 -10.37 -1.51 -10.41
N PRO A 282 -9.78 -1.48 -11.62
CA PRO A 282 -8.92 -2.55 -12.11
C PRO A 282 -7.71 -2.81 -11.21
N LYS A 283 -7.04 -1.75 -10.73
CA LYS A 283 -5.89 -1.86 -9.81
C LYS A 283 -6.28 -2.39 -8.44
N ALA A 284 -7.43 -1.98 -7.92
CA ALA A 284 -7.98 -2.58 -6.69
C ALA A 284 -8.21 -4.10 -6.85
N LYS A 285 -8.73 -4.55 -8.01
CA LYS A 285 -8.93 -5.99 -8.28
C LYS A 285 -7.61 -6.76 -8.36
N GLU A 286 -6.54 -6.17 -8.90
CA GLU A 286 -5.20 -6.77 -8.88
C GLU A 286 -4.74 -7.03 -7.42
N ILE A 287 -4.89 -6.05 -6.54
CA ILE A 287 -4.55 -6.19 -5.10
C ILE A 287 -5.34 -7.34 -4.45
N LEU A 288 -6.67 -7.38 -4.66
CA LEU A 288 -7.53 -8.42 -4.09
C LEU A 288 -7.16 -9.82 -4.61
N THR A 289 -6.78 -9.92 -5.88
CA THR A 289 -6.36 -11.19 -6.51
C THR A 289 -5.03 -11.67 -5.92
N GLU A 290 -4.10 -10.75 -5.69
CA GLU A 290 -2.80 -11.06 -5.08
C GLU A 290 -2.97 -11.54 -3.62
N ILE A 291 -3.86 -10.90 -2.85
CA ILE A 291 -4.18 -11.34 -1.48
C ILE A 291 -4.78 -12.76 -1.48
N ARG A 292 -5.74 -13.05 -2.37
CA ARG A 292 -6.35 -14.38 -2.48
C ARG A 292 -5.31 -15.45 -2.81
N THR A 293 -4.41 -15.14 -3.74
CA THR A 293 -3.31 -16.02 -4.14
C THR A 293 -2.33 -16.26 -2.99
N TYR A 294 -1.94 -15.21 -2.28
CA TYR A 294 -1.04 -15.30 -1.13
C TYR A 294 -1.63 -16.14 0.01
N LEU A 295 -2.90 -15.91 0.35
CA LEU A 295 -3.62 -16.63 1.41
C LEU A 295 -4.08 -18.03 0.99
N LYS A 296 -3.96 -18.38 -0.30
CA LYS A 296 -4.42 -19.65 -0.89
C LYS A 296 -5.88 -19.97 -0.56
N ILE A 297 -6.74 -18.94 -0.60
CA ILE A 297 -8.15 -19.07 -0.20
C ILE A 297 -8.86 -20.16 -1.01
N ASP A 298 -8.59 -20.24 -2.31
CA ASP A 298 -9.22 -21.20 -3.22
C ASP A 298 -8.77 -22.66 -3.00
N ASP A 299 -7.59 -22.86 -2.38
CA ASP A 299 -7.10 -24.19 -2.01
C ASP A 299 -7.69 -24.68 -0.68
N LEU A 300 -8.17 -23.76 0.16
CA LEU A 300 -8.78 -24.08 1.46
C LEU A 300 -10.25 -24.50 1.36
N VAL A 301 -10.92 -24.17 0.26
CA VAL A 301 -12.35 -24.43 0.02
C VAL A 301 -12.58 -25.74 -0.76
N LYS A 302 -11.52 -26.38 -1.27
CA LYS A 302 -11.57 -27.70 -1.94
C LYS A 302 -11.43 -28.84 -0.95
#